data_AF-A0A353ZXX7-F1
#
_entry.id   AF-A0A353ZXX7-F1
#
_cell.length_a   1.000
_cell.length_b   1.000
_cell.length_c   1.000
_cell.angle_alpha   90.00
_cell.angle_beta   90.00
_cell.angle_gamma   90.00
#
_symmetry.space_group_name_H-M   'P 1'
#
loop_
_entity.id
_entity.type
_entity.pdbx_description
1 polymer ?
#
loop_
_entity_poly.entity_id
_entity_poly.type
_entity_poly.pdbx_seq_one_letter_code
_entity_poly.pdbx_strand_id
1 'polypeptide(L)'
;LLGRARKVVVTKDETTIVEGAGDADQIAGRVSQIRAEIENSDSDYDREKLQERLAKLAGGVAVIKAGAATEVELKERKHRIEDAVRNAKAAVEEGIVAGGGVALIQAGAKAFANLNLTGDEATGANIVRVAIDAPLKQIAFNAGLEPGVVVDKVRGLPAGHGLNAATGEYVDLLAAGINDPVKVTRSALQNAASIAGLFLTTEAVVADKPEKNAPAMGGGDDMGGMGGF
;
A
#
# COMPACT_ATOMS: atom_id res chain seq x y z
N LEU A 1 -18.78 0.68 36.13
CA LEU A 1 -17.41 1.20 35.92
C LEU A 1 -17.06 1.05 34.44
N LEU A 2 -16.43 2.06 33.83
CA LEU A 2 -16.04 2.04 32.41
C LEU A 2 -14.57 1.63 32.25
N GLY A 3 -14.23 0.98 31.15
CA GLY A 3 -12.85 0.63 30.81
C GLY A 3 -11.98 1.87 30.52
N ARG A 4 -10.66 1.73 30.68
CA ARG A 4 -9.68 2.79 30.41
C ARG A 4 -8.58 2.25 29.48
N ALA A 5 -8.10 3.10 28.57
CA ALA A 5 -6.99 2.82 27.68
C ALA A 5 -6.21 4.09 27.38
N ARG A 6 -4.92 3.97 27.01
CA ARG A 6 -4.10 5.14 26.70
C ARG A 6 -4.48 5.81 25.38
N LYS A 7 -4.75 5.02 24.34
CA LYS A 7 -5.10 5.53 23.01
C LYS A 7 -6.09 4.60 22.33
N VAL A 8 -7.08 5.17 21.66
CA VAL A 8 -8.02 4.45 20.80
C VAL A 8 -7.95 5.07 19.41
N VAL A 9 -7.78 4.22 18.39
CA VAL A 9 -7.76 4.63 16.98
C VAL A 9 -8.94 3.97 16.29
N VAL A 10 -9.79 4.77 15.66
CA VAL A 10 -10.96 4.30 14.92
C VAL A 10 -10.79 4.67 13.46
N THR A 11 -10.90 3.68 12.59
CA THR A 11 -10.95 3.83 11.13
C THR A 11 -12.32 3.41 10.63
N LYS A 12 -12.55 3.46 9.30
CA LYS A 12 -13.81 3.00 8.71
C LYS A 12 -14.08 1.52 8.99
N ASP A 13 -13.01 0.70 8.97
CA ASP A 13 -13.14 -0.75 8.98
C ASP A 13 -12.66 -1.39 10.31
N GLU A 14 -11.80 -0.71 11.08
CA GLU A 14 -11.17 -1.26 12.28
C GLU A 14 -11.13 -0.28 13.47
N THR A 15 -11.20 -0.82 14.69
CA THR A 15 -10.96 -0.10 15.95
C THR A 15 -9.81 -0.74 16.71
N THR A 16 -8.76 0.03 17.00
CA THR A 16 -7.58 -0.41 17.74
C THR A 16 -7.52 0.26 19.11
N ILE A 17 -7.41 -0.55 20.17
CA ILE A 17 -7.25 -0.09 21.56
C ILE A 17 -5.79 -0.36 21.98
N VAL A 18 -5.07 0.69 22.36
CA VAL A 18 -3.64 0.65 22.70
C VAL A 18 -3.47 0.88 24.20
N GLU A 19 -2.73 -0.02 24.85
CA GLU A 19 -2.41 0.00 26.29
C GLU A 19 -3.67 0.18 27.16
N GLY A 20 -4.48 -0.88 27.24
CA GLY A 20 -5.63 -0.96 28.16
C GLY A 20 -5.18 -1.07 29.62
N ALA A 21 -5.92 -0.45 30.54
CA ALA A 21 -5.62 -0.46 31.98
C ALA A 21 -6.25 -1.66 32.72
N GLY A 22 -6.30 -2.83 32.06
CA GLY A 22 -6.79 -4.06 32.65
C GLY A 22 -5.78 -4.66 33.61
N ASP A 23 -6.26 -5.42 34.59
CA ASP A 23 -5.42 -6.17 35.53
C ASP A 23 -4.70 -7.32 34.80
N ALA A 24 -3.38 -7.39 34.94
CA ALA A 24 -2.55 -8.36 34.22
C ALA A 24 -2.86 -9.81 34.61
N ASP A 25 -3.17 -10.08 35.88
CA ASP A 25 -3.48 -11.42 36.37
C ASP A 25 -4.84 -11.87 35.86
N GLN A 26 -5.81 -10.96 35.80
CA GLN A 26 -7.12 -11.24 35.19
C GLN A 26 -7.01 -11.54 33.68
N ILE A 27 -6.15 -10.82 32.96
CA ILE A 27 -5.89 -11.06 31.53
C ILE A 27 -5.21 -12.43 31.35
N ALA A 28 -4.19 -12.75 32.15
CA ALA A 28 -3.50 -14.04 32.10
C ALA A 28 -4.45 -15.21 32.45
N GLY A 29 -5.33 -15.01 33.43
CA GLY A 29 -6.43 -15.92 33.75
C GLY A 29 -7.35 -16.15 32.56
N ARG A 30 -7.75 -15.08 31.85
CA ARG A 30 -8.60 -15.19 30.66
C ARG A 30 -7.91 -15.89 29.50
N VAL A 31 -6.62 -15.63 29.28
CA VAL A 31 -5.80 -16.33 28.27
C VAL A 31 -5.77 -17.83 28.55
N SER A 32 -5.59 -18.22 29.82
CA SER A 32 -5.57 -19.62 30.24
C SER A 32 -6.94 -20.30 30.05
N GLN A 33 -8.03 -19.61 30.38
CA GLN A 33 -9.38 -20.09 30.12
C GLN A 33 -9.62 -20.37 28.63
N ILE A 34 -9.25 -19.44 27.74
CA ILE A 34 -9.45 -19.61 26.29
C ILE A 34 -8.61 -20.78 25.75
N ARG A 35 -7.40 -21.00 26.27
CA ARG A 35 -6.61 -22.19 25.89
C ARG A 35 -7.30 -23.49 26.26
N ALA A 36 -7.88 -23.58 27.46
CA ALA A 36 -8.66 -24.74 27.87
C ALA A 36 -9.95 -24.91 27.05
N GLU A 37 -10.63 -23.81 26.70
CA GLU A 37 -11.82 -23.84 25.82
C GLU A 37 -11.47 -24.38 24.41
N ILE A 38 -10.28 -24.06 23.87
CA ILE A 38 -9.80 -24.56 22.57
C ILE A 38 -9.57 -26.08 22.60
N GLU A 39 -8.93 -26.58 23.65
CA GLU A 39 -8.60 -28.01 23.80
C GLU A 39 -9.86 -28.87 23.98
N ASN A 40 -10.86 -28.34 24.68
CA ASN A 40 -12.12 -29.03 24.94
C ASN A 40 -13.19 -28.75 23.88
N SER A 41 -12.85 -28.11 22.76
CA SER A 41 -13.80 -27.82 21.69
C SER A 41 -13.74 -28.89 20.59
N ASP A 42 -14.92 -29.45 20.31
CA ASP A 42 -15.15 -30.47 19.29
C ASP A 42 -15.43 -29.86 17.91
N SER A 43 -15.56 -28.53 17.85
CA SER A 43 -15.96 -27.76 16.67
C SER A 43 -14.77 -27.02 16.09
N ASP A 44 -14.43 -27.30 14.84
CA ASP A 44 -13.33 -26.64 14.16
C ASP A 44 -13.57 -25.13 14.02
N TYR A 45 -14.83 -24.72 13.80
CA TYR A 45 -15.24 -23.32 13.74
C TYR A 45 -14.99 -22.60 15.08
N ASP A 46 -15.35 -23.21 16.20
CA ASP A 46 -15.15 -22.62 17.52
C ASP A 46 -13.67 -22.54 17.87
N ARG A 47 -12.90 -23.58 17.51
CA ARG A 47 -11.45 -23.61 17.70
C ARG A 47 -10.78 -22.45 16.97
N GLU A 48 -11.15 -22.19 15.72
CA GLU A 48 -10.64 -21.06 14.92
C GLU A 48 -10.97 -19.72 15.59
N LYS A 49 -12.23 -19.50 15.99
CA LYS A 49 -12.65 -18.23 16.61
C LYS A 49 -12.01 -18.00 17.97
N LEU A 50 -11.80 -19.05 18.77
CA LEU A 50 -11.10 -18.95 20.03
C LEU A 50 -9.60 -18.66 19.83
N GLN A 51 -8.97 -19.24 18.81
CA GLN A 51 -7.59 -18.93 18.42
C GLN A 51 -7.42 -17.46 18.02
N GLU A 52 -8.35 -16.89 17.23
CA GLU A 52 -8.32 -15.47 16.89
C GLU A 52 -8.40 -14.57 18.14
N ARG A 53 -9.26 -14.90 19.09
CA ARG A 53 -9.41 -14.16 20.35
C ARG A 53 -8.17 -14.28 21.22
N LEU A 54 -7.61 -15.48 21.33
CA LEU A 54 -6.36 -15.75 22.04
C LEU A 54 -5.22 -14.94 21.46
N ALA A 55 -5.08 -14.92 20.13
CA ALA A 55 -4.05 -14.16 19.43
C ALA A 55 -4.17 -12.66 19.73
N LYS A 56 -5.39 -12.09 19.71
CA LYS A 56 -5.62 -10.67 20.03
C LYS A 56 -5.33 -10.32 21.49
N LEU A 57 -5.62 -11.22 22.43
CA LEU A 57 -5.37 -11.00 23.87
C LEU A 57 -3.90 -11.21 24.26
N ALA A 58 -3.26 -12.26 23.74
CA ALA A 58 -1.89 -12.61 24.09
C ALA A 58 -0.85 -11.87 23.24
N GLY A 59 -1.17 -11.52 21.99
CA GLY A 59 -0.25 -10.88 21.05
C GLY A 59 0.02 -9.40 21.34
N GLY A 60 -0.88 -8.73 22.06
CA GLY A 60 -0.72 -7.33 22.44
C GLY A 60 -0.66 -6.36 21.25
N VAL A 61 -0.15 -5.15 21.51
CA VAL A 61 0.00 -4.08 20.50
C VAL A 61 1.40 -3.51 20.58
N ALA A 62 2.16 -3.59 19.49
CA ALA A 62 3.47 -2.93 19.38
C ALA A 62 3.31 -1.45 19.01
N VAL A 63 3.97 -0.56 19.75
CA VAL A 63 3.92 0.89 19.51
C VAL A 63 5.26 1.38 18.98
N ILE A 64 5.27 1.87 17.74
CA ILE A 64 6.45 2.50 17.12
C ILE A 64 6.39 4.01 17.36
N LYS A 65 7.38 4.56 18.06
CA LYS A 65 7.50 6.00 18.32
C LYS A 65 8.53 6.59 17.35
N ALA A 66 8.06 7.39 16.40
CA ALA A 66 8.94 8.17 15.53
C ALA A 66 9.37 9.47 16.23
N GLY A 67 10.64 9.84 16.08
CA GLY A 67 11.20 11.12 16.55
C GLY A 67 11.95 11.82 15.42
N ALA A 68 11.92 13.15 15.43
CA ALA A 68 12.62 14.02 14.48
C ALA A 68 12.92 15.39 15.12
N ALA A 69 13.79 16.19 14.48
CA ALA A 69 14.19 17.49 15.00
C ALA A 69 13.12 18.58 14.75
N THR A 70 12.35 18.44 13.68
CA THR A 70 11.23 19.35 13.34
C THR A 70 9.91 18.60 13.14
N GLU A 71 8.79 19.31 13.25
CA GLU A 71 7.46 18.72 13.05
C GLU A 71 7.26 18.19 11.62
N VAL A 72 7.85 18.86 10.62
CA VAL A 72 7.76 18.46 9.21
C VAL A 72 8.47 17.12 9.00
N GLU A 73 9.69 16.99 9.51
CA GLU A 73 10.44 15.73 9.46
C GLU A 73 9.74 14.63 10.27
N LEU A 74 9.10 14.97 11.38
CA LEU A 74 8.35 14.00 12.19
C LEU A 74 7.20 13.39 11.38
N LYS A 75 6.43 14.24 10.67
CA LYS A 75 5.31 13.80 9.81
C LYS A 75 5.80 12.94 8.65
N GLU A 76 6.87 13.36 7.97
CA GLU A 76 7.46 12.60 6.87
C GLU A 76 7.95 11.23 7.35
N ARG A 77 8.75 11.19 8.42
CA ARG A 77 9.29 9.95 8.98
C ARG A 77 8.19 9.02 9.46
N LYS A 78 7.13 9.58 10.05
CA LYS A 78 5.95 8.82 10.46
C LYS A 78 5.29 8.14 9.27
N HIS A 79 4.99 8.86 8.19
CA HIS A 79 4.38 8.27 6.99
C HIS A 79 5.27 7.18 6.39
N ARG A 80 6.58 7.43 6.30
CA ARG A 80 7.55 6.44 5.80
C ARG A 80 7.56 5.15 6.62
N ILE A 81 7.45 5.26 7.95
CA ILE A 81 7.37 4.11 8.85
C ILE A 81 6.03 3.37 8.66
N GLU A 82 4.91 4.10 8.55
CA GLU A 82 3.59 3.51 8.31
C GLU A 82 3.56 2.71 6.99
N ASP A 83 4.15 3.27 5.93
CA ASP A 83 4.27 2.60 4.63
C ASP A 83 5.18 1.36 4.71
N ALA A 84 6.32 1.45 5.39
CA ALA A 84 7.22 0.31 5.57
C ALA A 84 6.55 -0.84 6.35
N VAL A 85 5.77 -0.54 7.40
CA VAL A 85 5.03 -1.55 8.16
C VAL A 85 3.97 -2.22 7.29
N ARG A 86 3.25 -1.46 6.47
CA ARG A 86 2.25 -2.01 5.53
C ARG A 86 2.89 -2.89 4.48
N ASN A 87 4.03 -2.48 3.92
CA ASN A 87 4.78 -3.27 2.95
C ASN A 87 5.30 -4.58 3.56
N ALA A 88 5.84 -4.54 4.78
CA ALA A 88 6.29 -5.74 5.48
C ALA A 88 5.13 -6.72 5.73
N LYS A 89 3.95 -6.23 6.13
CA LYS A 89 2.74 -7.07 6.27
C LYS A 89 2.34 -7.71 4.94
N ALA A 90 2.29 -6.92 3.87
CA ALA A 90 1.96 -7.40 2.53
C ALA A 90 2.97 -8.46 2.02
N ALA A 91 4.26 -8.29 2.33
CA ALA A 91 5.31 -9.25 2.00
C ALA A 91 5.16 -10.57 2.77
N VAL A 92 4.74 -10.53 4.03
CA VAL A 92 4.47 -11.75 4.82
C VAL A 92 3.25 -12.50 4.28
N GLU A 93 2.24 -11.80 3.79
CA GLU A 93 1.01 -12.40 3.27
C GLU A 93 1.19 -13.08 1.90
N GLU A 94 1.82 -12.40 0.94
CA GLU A 94 1.88 -12.87 -0.47
C GLU A 94 3.31 -13.05 -1.00
N GLY A 95 4.33 -12.84 -0.17
CA GLY A 95 5.73 -12.93 -0.57
C GLY A 95 6.26 -11.69 -1.27
N ILE A 96 7.48 -11.81 -1.80
CA ILE A 96 8.24 -10.73 -2.43
C ILE A 96 8.66 -11.09 -3.85
N VAL A 97 8.88 -10.07 -4.68
CA VAL A 97 9.41 -10.16 -6.05
C VAL A 97 10.54 -9.15 -6.24
N ALA A 98 11.31 -9.32 -7.32
CA ALA A 98 12.31 -8.35 -7.72
C ALA A 98 11.67 -6.99 -7.96
N GLY A 99 12.17 -5.96 -7.25
CA GLY A 99 11.57 -4.64 -7.27
C GLY A 99 11.89 -3.81 -8.51
N GLY A 100 11.72 -2.49 -8.39
CA GLY A 100 12.17 -1.54 -9.42
C GLY A 100 11.41 -1.65 -10.75
N GLY A 101 10.19 -2.21 -10.73
CA GLY A 101 9.36 -2.41 -11.92
C GLY A 101 9.76 -3.62 -12.78
N VAL A 102 10.81 -4.36 -12.42
CA VAL A 102 11.30 -5.52 -13.19
C VAL A 102 10.31 -6.68 -13.19
N ALA A 103 9.67 -6.93 -12.05
CA ALA A 103 8.68 -8.00 -11.92
C ALA A 103 7.56 -7.90 -12.96
N LEU A 104 7.08 -6.68 -13.26
CA LEU A 104 6.01 -6.45 -14.24
C LEU A 104 6.46 -6.78 -15.66
N ILE A 105 7.67 -6.36 -16.04
CA ILE A 105 8.25 -6.63 -17.36
C ILE A 105 8.44 -8.14 -17.57
N GLN A 106 9.03 -8.82 -16.59
CA GLN A 106 9.30 -10.26 -16.67
C GLN A 106 8.01 -11.10 -16.64
N ALA A 107 7.02 -10.71 -15.83
CA ALA A 107 5.71 -11.35 -15.82
C ALA A 107 4.97 -11.12 -17.15
N GLY A 108 5.02 -9.91 -17.68
CA GLY A 108 4.42 -9.56 -18.97
C GLY A 108 4.98 -10.41 -20.11
N ALA A 109 6.30 -10.57 -20.19
CA ALA A 109 6.92 -11.41 -21.23
C ALA A 109 6.36 -12.84 -21.27
N LYS A 110 6.11 -13.44 -20.11
CA LYS A 110 5.51 -14.78 -20.01
C LYS A 110 4.00 -14.77 -20.29
N ALA A 111 3.29 -13.77 -19.77
CA ALA A 111 1.83 -13.67 -19.92
C ALA A 111 1.43 -13.45 -21.38
N PHE A 112 2.11 -12.56 -22.10
CA PHE A 112 1.78 -12.22 -23.48
C PHE A 112 2.17 -13.31 -24.49
N ALA A 113 3.14 -14.17 -24.19
CA ALA A 113 3.61 -15.21 -25.12
C ALA A 113 2.52 -16.22 -25.50
N ASN A 114 1.53 -16.44 -24.62
CA ASN A 114 0.48 -17.44 -24.81
C ASN A 114 -0.87 -16.84 -25.22
N LEU A 115 -0.92 -15.53 -25.51
CA LEU A 115 -2.17 -14.84 -25.85
C LEU A 115 -2.39 -14.81 -27.37
N ASN A 116 -3.44 -15.48 -27.83
CA ASN A 116 -3.91 -15.42 -29.21
C ASN A 116 -5.11 -14.47 -29.30
N LEU A 117 -4.84 -13.17 -29.38
CA LEU A 117 -5.86 -12.11 -29.43
C LEU A 117 -5.91 -11.47 -30.81
N THR A 118 -7.09 -10.97 -31.19
CA THR A 118 -7.31 -10.31 -32.49
C THR A 118 -8.13 -9.04 -32.32
N GLY A 119 -8.02 -8.09 -33.27
CA GLY A 119 -8.79 -6.86 -33.26
C GLY A 119 -8.55 -6.00 -32.00
N ASP A 120 -9.62 -5.50 -31.39
CA ASP A 120 -9.56 -4.58 -30.26
C ASP A 120 -8.92 -5.21 -29.01
N GLU A 121 -9.08 -6.52 -28.80
CA GLU A 121 -8.45 -7.23 -27.69
C GLU A 121 -6.92 -7.23 -27.81
N ALA A 122 -6.40 -7.38 -29.03
CA ALA A 122 -4.97 -7.30 -29.29
C ALA A 122 -4.43 -5.88 -29.04
N THR A 123 -5.21 -4.85 -29.38
CA THR A 123 -4.89 -3.45 -29.07
C THR A 123 -4.85 -3.24 -27.55
N GLY A 124 -5.83 -3.74 -26.81
CA GLY A 124 -5.87 -3.68 -25.35
C GLY A 124 -4.67 -4.36 -24.69
N ALA A 125 -4.32 -5.56 -25.13
CA ALA A 125 -3.13 -6.27 -24.66
C ALA A 125 -1.84 -5.48 -24.94
N ASN A 126 -1.75 -4.85 -26.11
CA ASN A 126 -0.60 -4.01 -26.47
C ASN A 126 -0.48 -2.76 -25.58
N ILE A 127 -1.61 -2.14 -25.18
CA ILE A 127 -1.61 -1.03 -24.22
C ILE A 127 -1.00 -1.48 -22.89
N VAL A 128 -1.45 -2.62 -22.34
CA VAL A 128 -0.90 -3.16 -21.09
C VAL A 128 0.58 -3.49 -21.24
N ARG A 129 0.98 -4.09 -22.37
CA ARG A 129 2.38 -4.41 -22.68
C ARG A 129 3.30 -3.18 -22.64
N VAL A 130 2.82 -2.02 -23.07
CA VAL A 130 3.57 -0.77 -22.99
C VAL A 130 3.51 -0.17 -21.57
N ALA A 131 2.36 -0.25 -20.90
CA ALA A 131 2.15 0.33 -19.58
C ALA A 131 3.01 -0.32 -18.49
N ILE A 132 3.26 -1.64 -18.57
CA ILE A 132 4.10 -2.35 -17.58
C ILE A 132 5.57 -1.90 -17.56
N ASP A 133 6.05 -1.23 -18.62
CA ASP A 133 7.38 -0.63 -18.64
C ASP A 133 7.45 0.68 -17.84
N ALA A 134 6.31 1.36 -17.64
CA ALA A 134 6.25 2.72 -17.12
C ALA A 134 6.92 2.86 -15.73
N PRO A 135 6.76 1.93 -14.77
CA PRO A 135 7.42 2.06 -13.47
C PRO A 135 8.95 2.07 -13.58
N LEU A 136 9.54 1.14 -14.34
CA LEU A 136 10.99 1.11 -14.53
C LEU A 136 11.47 2.34 -15.32
N LYS A 137 10.72 2.77 -16.35
CA LYS A 137 11.05 4.00 -17.10
C LYS A 137 11.08 5.22 -16.20
N GLN A 138 10.09 5.36 -15.32
CA GLN A 138 10.03 6.50 -14.40
C GLN A 138 11.19 6.48 -13.41
N ILE A 139 11.54 5.30 -12.88
CA ILE A 139 12.69 5.15 -11.97
C ILE A 139 14.00 5.50 -12.69
N ALA A 140 14.20 5.00 -13.91
CA ALA A 140 15.37 5.30 -14.73
C ALA A 140 15.48 6.79 -15.06
N PHE A 141 14.36 7.43 -15.44
CA PHE A 141 14.30 8.86 -15.72
C PHE A 141 14.68 9.69 -14.48
N ASN A 142 14.13 9.33 -13.31
CA ASN A 142 14.46 10.00 -12.04
C ASN A 142 15.93 9.81 -11.64
N ALA A 143 16.58 8.74 -12.09
CA ALA A 143 18.00 8.48 -11.92
C ALA A 143 18.89 9.14 -13.00
N GLY A 144 18.32 9.90 -13.94
CA GLY A 144 19.05 10.56 -15.02
C GLY A 144 19.54 9.61 -16.13
N LEU A 145 18.94 8.42 -16.24
CA LEU A 145 19.27 7.41 -17.26
C LEU A 145 18.25 7.43 -18.39
N GLU A 146 18.66 6.98 -19.58
CA GLU A 146 17.77 6.90 -20.74
C GLU A 146 16.73 5.76 -20.58
N PRO A 147 15.43 6.06 -20.40
CA PRO A 147 14.45 5.06 -19.95
C PRO A 147 14.26 3.89 -20.92
N GLY A 148 14.27 4.17 -22.23
CA GLY A 148 14.13 3.13 -23.26
C GLY A 148 15.27 2.12 -23.23
N VAL A 149 16.51 2.62 -23.14
CA VAL A 149 17.71 1.79 -23.09
C VAL A 149 17.73 0.90 -21.84
N VAL A 150 17.31 1.44 -20.69
CA VAL A 150 17.24 0.67 -19.44
C VAL A 150 16.23 -0.48 -19.56
N VAL A 151 15.02 -0.20 -20.03
CA VAL A 151 13.98 -1.22 -20.20
C VAL A 151 14.43 -2.33 -21.16
N ASP A 152 14.99 -1.95 -22.31
CA ASP A 152 15.43 -2.92 -23.31
C ASP A 152 16.59 -3.78 -22.78
N LYS A 153 17.50 -3.20 -21.99
CA LYS A 153 18.55 -3.95 -21.31
C LYS A 153 17.97 -4.92 -20.27
N VAL A 154 17.03 -4.48 -19.44
CA VAL A 154 16.38 -5.34 -18.43
C VAL A 154 15.64 -6.52 -19.05
N ARG A 155 15.02 -6.36 -20.22
CA ARG A 155 14.36 -7.47 -20.93
C ARG A 155 15.34 -8.58 -21.34
N GLY A 156 16.58 -8.24 -21.62
CA GLY A 156 17.64 -9.20 -21.99
C GLY A 156 18.35 -9.84 -20.79
N LEU A 157 18.05 -9.43 -19.57
CA LEU A 157 18.72 -9.93 -18.36
C LEU A 157 18.05 -11.18 -17.80
N PRO A 158 18.77 -11.98 -16.98
CA PRO A 158 18.17 -13.10 -16.27
C PRO A 158 17.01 -12.67 -15.37
N ALA A 159 16.12 -13.62 -15.05
CA ALA A 159 15.04 -13.38 -14.11
C ALA A 159 15.59 -12.83 -12.78
N GLY A 160 14.90 -11.83 -12.21
CA GLY A 160 15.33 -11.14 -10.98
C GLY A 160 16.49 -10.14 -11.13
N HIS A 161 17.15 -10.06 -12.28
CA HIS A 161 18.17 -9.04 -12.52
C HIS A 161 17.56 -7.74 -13.07
N GLY A 162 18.11 -6.60 -12.63
CA GLY A 162 17.58 -5.29 -12.99
C GLY A 162 18.50 -4.13 -12.64
N LEU A 163 18.03 -2.92 -12.92
CA LEU A 163 18.74 -1.69 -12.59
C LEU A 163 18.63 -1.39 -11.09
N ASN A 164 19.76 -1.32 -10.41
CA ASN A 164 19.86 -0.60 -9.14
C ASN A 164 20.00 0.89 -9.44
N ALA A 165 18.90 1.63 -9.35
CA ALA A 165 18.88 3.06 -9.68
C ALA A 165 19.71 3.96 -8.76
N ALA A 166 20.08 3.46 -7.56
CA ALA A 166 20.94 4.20 -6.64
C ALA A 166 22.43 4.16 -7.06
N THR A 167 22.86 3.08 -7.71
CA THR A 167 24.26 2.92 -8.17
C THR A 167 24.43 3.00 -9.68
N GLY A 168 23.35 2.83 -10.45
CA GLY A 168 23.38 2.72 -11.91
C GLY A 168 23.75 1.34 -12.44
N GLU A 169 23.99 0.36 -11.57
CA GLU A 169 24.45 -0.98 -11.94
C GLU A 169 23.30 -1.96 -12.19
N TYR A 170 23.58 -3.00 -12.98
CA TYR A 170 22.64 -4.08 -13.24
C TYR A 170 23.02 -5.29 -12.41
N VAL A 171 22.17 -5.66 -11.46
CA VAL A 171 22.47 -6.66 -10.43
C VAL A 171 21.27 -7.57 -10.20
N ASP A 172 21.49 -8.69 -9.51
CA ASP A 172 20.40 -9.45 -8.90
C ASP A 172 19.74 -8.56 -7.83
N LEU A 173 18.49 -8.16 -8.09
CA LEU A 173 17.78 -7.20 -7.26
C LEU A 173 17.45 -7.77 -5.89
N LEU A 174 17.12 -9.07 -5.80
CA LEU A 174 16.81 -9.70 -4.53
C LEU A 174 18.08 -9.83 -3.68
N ALA A 175 19.20 -10.22 -4.28
CA ALA A 175 20.50 -10.27 -3.60
C ALA A 175 20.95 -8.87 -3.13
N ALA A 176 20.63 -7.82 -3.90
CA ALA A 176 20.89 -6.44 -3.54
C ALA A 176 19.88 -5.85 -2.53
N GLY A 177 18.88 -6.61 -2.09
CA GLY A 177 17.85 -6.17 -1.15
C GLY A 177 16.75 -5.29 -1.76
N ILE A 178 16.70 -5.16 -3.09
CA ILE A 178 15.70 -4.39 -3.85
C ILE A 178 14.53 -5.31 -4.17
N ASN A 179 13.55 -5.33 -3.27
CA ASN A 179 12.38 -6.18 -3.38
C ASN A 179 11.09 -5.38 -3.18
N ASP A 180 10.03 -5.83 -3.86
CA ASP A 180 8.69 -5.29 -3.70
C ASP A 180 7.74 -6.42 -3.25
N PRO A 181 6.77 -6.15 -2.35
CA PRO A 181 5.73 -7.13 -2.04
C PRO A 181 4.90 -7.48 -3.28
N VAL A 182 4.58 -8.76 -3.45
CA VAL A 182 3.76 -9.25 -4.58
C VAL A 182 2.41 -8.55 -4.60
N LYS A 183 1.75 -8.47 -3.44
CA LYS A 183 0.44 -7.83 -3.27
C LYS A 183 0.44 -6.39 -3.76
N VAL A 184 1.49 -5.62 -3.45
CA VAL A 184 1.61 -4.20 -3.85
C VAL A 184 1.71 -4.09 -5.36
N THR A 185 2.61 -4.86 -5.97
CA THR A 185 2.84 -4.83 -7.43
C THR A 185 1.58 -5.25 -8.20
N ARG A 186 0.91 -6.33 -7.76
CA ARG A 186 -0.32 -6.83 -8.38
C ARG A 186 -1.47 -5.85 -8.22
N SER A 187 -1.72 -5.36 -7.01
CA SER A 187 -2.83 -4.45 -6.73
C SER A 187 -2.66 -3.11 -7.44
N ALA A 188 -1.43 -2.60 -7.56
CA ALA A 188 -1.16 -1.39 -8.34
C ALA A 188 -1.59 -1.56 -9.81
N LEU A 189 -1.17 -2.66 -10.46
CA LEU A 189 -1.54 -2.94 -11.85
C LEU A 189 -3.05 -3.13 -12.02
N GLN A 190 -3.69 -3.92 -11.17
CA GLN A 190 -5.12 -4.22 -11.25
C GLN A 190 -5.98 -2.97 -11.05
N ASN A 191 -5.66 -2.15 -10.05
CA ASN A 191 -6.42 -0.93 -9.77
C ASN A 191 -6.24 0.11 -10.89
N ALA A 192 -5.01 0.26 -11.39
CA ALA A 192 -4.74 1.16 -12.52
C ALA A 192 -5.49 0.72 -13.78
N ALA A 193 -5.45 -0.57 -14.11
CA ALA A 193 -6.17 -1.13 -15.26
C ALA A 193 -7.69 -0.98 -15.13
N SER A 194 -8.24 -1.18 -13.92
CA SER A 194 -9.67 -1.01 -13.64
C SER A 194 -10.15 0.42 -13.91
N ILE A 195 -9.43 1.41 -13.37
CA ILE A 195 -9.76 2.83 -13.58
C ILE A 195 -9.55 3.21 -15.05
N ALA A 196 -8.44 2.81 -15.67
CA ALA A 196 -8.18 3.11 -17.08
C ALA A 196 -9.25 2.51 -18.00
N GLY A 197 -9.67 1.27 -17.75
CA GLY A 197 -10.75 0.61 -18.49
C GLY A 197 -12.06 1.38 -18.39
N LEU A 198 -12.46 1.76 -17.17
CA LEU A 198 -13.66 2.57 -16.94
C LEU A 198 -13.61 3.90 -17.72
N PHE A 199 -12.49 4.62 -17.62
CA PHE A 199 -12.30 5.90 -18.32
C PHE A 199 -12.34 5.76 -19.84
N LEU A 200 -11.68 4.74 -20.41
CA LEU A 200 -11.65 4.52 -21.85
C LEU A 200 -13.03 4.20 -22.44
N THR A 201 -13.93 3.62 -21.63
CA THR A 201 -15.31 3.32 -22.05
C THR A 201 -16.32 4.41 -21.68
N THR A 202 -15.87 5.52 -21.10
CA THR A 202 -16.76 6.61 -20.68
C THR A 202 -17.02 7.56 -21.85
N GLU A 203 -18.21 7.47 -22.44
CA GLU A 203 -18.62 8.30 -23.60
C GLU A 203 -19.09 9.70 -23.22
N ALA A 204 -19.57 9.91 -21.99
CA ALA A 204 -20.10 11.19 -21.55
C ALA A 204 -19.80 11.46 -20.07
N VAL A 205 -19.53 12.73 -19.75
CA VAL A 205 -19.32 13.22 -18.39
C VAL A 205 -20.24 14.42 -18.17
N VAL A 206 -21.01 14.39 -17.07
CA VAL A 206 -21.83 15.52 -16.61
C VAL A 206 -21.12 16.14 -15.42
N ALA A 207 -20.89 17.46 -15.47
CA ALA A 207 -20.23 18.22 -14.43
C ALA A 207 -21.05 19.46 -14.09
N ASP A 208 -20.96 19.91 -12.84
CA ASP A 208 -21.56 21.16 -12.41
C ASP A 208 -20.90 22.35 -13.14
N LYS A 209 -21.72 23.36 -13.42
CA LYS A 209 -21.21 24.60 -14.01
C LYS A 209 -20.23 25.25 -13.04
N PRO A 210 -19.03 25.68 -13.49
CA PRO A 210 -18.10 26.41 -12.62
C PRO A 210 -18.82 27.58 -11.96
N GLU A 211 -18.70 27.68 -10.64
CA GLU A 211 -19.23 28.83 -9.92
C GLU A 211 -18.58 30.09 -10.48
N LYS A 212 -19.38 31.12 -10.73
CA LYS A 212 -18.82 32.43 -11.05
C LYS A 212 -18.17 32.93 -9.76
N ASN A 213 -16.86 33.13 -9.78
CA ASN A 213 -16.16 33.86 -8.73
C ASN A 213 -16.99 35.12 -8.42
N ALA A 214 -17.50 35.22 -7.19
CA ALA A 214 -18.12 36.44 -6.74
C ALA A 214 -17.13 37.58 -7.01
N PRO A 215 -17.55 38.72 -7.59
CA PRO A 215 -16.65 39.85 -7.74
C PRO A 215 -16.05 40.12 -6.37
N ALA A 216 -14.72 40.12 -6.28
CA ALA A 216 -14.03 40.61 -5.11
C ALA A 216 -14.63 41.98 -4.83
N MET A 217 -15.38 42.09 -3.73
CA MET A 217 -15.93 43.35 -3.27
C MET A 217 -14.75 44.32 -3.22
N GLY A 218 -14.79 45.29 -4.14
CA GLY A 218 -13.78 46.33 -4.23
C GLY A 218 -13.64 46.98 -2.87
N GLY A 219 -12.39 47.26 -2.49
CA GLY A 219 -12.04 47.86 -1.22
C GLY A 219 -12.97 49.01 -0.84
N GLY A 220 -13.54 48.88 0.35
CA GLY A 220 -14.39 49.85 1.00
C GLY A 220 -14.34 49.59 2.49
N ASP A 221 -13.39 50.26 3.12
CA ASP A 221 -13.35 50.69 4.52
C ASP A 221 -13.32 49.64 5.64
N ASP A 222 -12.11 49.47 6.17
CA ASP A 222 -11.77 49.66 7.58
C ASP A 222 -12.95 49.89 8.54
N MET A 223 -13.31 48.86 9.33
CA MET A 223 -13.61 48.94 10.77
C MET A 223 -14.43 47.72 11.24
N GLY A 224 -13.80 46.94 12.12
CA GLY A 224 -14.43 46.54 13.38
C GLY A 224 -15.32 45.30 13.40
N GLY A 225 -14.87 44.31 14.18
CA GLY A 225 -15.78 43.69 15.14
C GLY A 225 -16.07 42.20 14.96
N MET A 226 -15.35 41.41 15.76
CA MET A 226 -15.94 40.54 16.79
C MET A 226 -16.77 39.31 16.37
N GLY A 227 -16.36 38.16 16.89
CA GLY A 227 -17.29 37.13 17.35
C GLY A 227 -17.22 35.81 16.58
N GLY A 228 -16.92 34.74 17.33
CA GLY A 228 -16.77 33.39 16.80
C GLY A 228 -18.07 32.60 16.69
N PHE A 229 -17.96 31.43 16.06
CA PHE A 229 -18.27 30.09 16.57
C PHE A 229 -17.36 29.10 15.84
#